data_AF-A0AB39D555-F1
#
_entry.id   AF-A0AB39D555-F1
#
_cell.length_a   1.000
_cell.length_b   1.000
_cell.length_c   1.000
_cell.angle_alpha   90.00
_cell.angle_beta   90.00
_cell.angle_gamma   90.00
#
_symmetry.space_group_name_H-M   'P 1'
#
loop_
_entity.id
_entity.type
_entity.pdbx_description
1 polymer ?
#
loop_
_entity_poly.entity_id
_entity_poly.type
_entity_poly.pdbx_seq_one_letter_code
_entity_poly.pdbx_strand_id
1 'polypeptide(L)'
;MPTTELALTRPRRSYPKEMKAQIVAQCRQPGVSVAGVALSHGINANLVRKWIRQAEQSPVSTPAFVPIMPAGVPGAGRHIEIHLARGVTQATVRWPVSEAGACVSWMREWLR
;
A
#
# COMPACT_ATOMS: atom_id res chain seq x y z
N MET A 1 -9.72 -20.61 33.94
CA MET A 1 -10.56 -20.75 32.73
C MET A 1 -9.66 -20.51 31.51
N PRO A 2 -9.82 -21.28 30.43
CA PRO A 2 -8.77 -22.16 29.91
C PRO A 2 -7.89 -21.60 28.77
N THR A 3 -6.74 -22.24 28.63
CA THR A 3 -5.79 -22.31 27.51
C THR A 3 -6.40 -22.11 26.12
N THR A 4 -5.90 -21.14 25.37
CA THR A 4 -6.00 -21.14 23.90
C THR A 4 -4.59 -21.37 23.34
N GLU A 5 -4.31 -22.66 23.13
CA GLU A 5 -3.14 -23.17 22.44
C GLU A 5 -3.22 -22.75 20.97
N LEU A 6 -2.41 -21.77 20.57
CA LEU A 6 -2.33 -21.33 19.18
C LEU A 6 -1.69 -22.45 18.36
N ALA A 7 -2.53 -23.13 17.59
CA ALA A 7 -2.20 -24.20 16.66
C ALA A 7 -0.86 -23.94 15.93
N LEU A 8 0.05 -24.91 16.08
CA LEU A 8 1.33 -24.99 15.38
C LEU A 8 1.07 -24.88 13.87
N THR A 9 1.29 -23.69 13.30
CA THR A 9 1.20 -23.48 11.85
C THR A 9 2.18 -24.45 11.19
N ARG A 10 1.63 -25.46 10.50
CA ARG A 10 2.39 -26.48 9.79
C ARG A 10 3.42 -25.79 8.89
N PRO A 11 4.72 -26.08 9.04
CA PRO A 11 5.76 -25.42 8.27
C PRO A 11 5.47 -25.62 6.78
N ARG A 12 5.46 -24.51 6.03
CA ARG A 12 5.23 -24.53 4.59
C ARG A 12 6.31 -25.41 3.96
N ARG A 13 5.92 -26.46 3.24
CA ARG A 13 6.83 -27.33 2.50
C ARG A 13 7.68 -26.47 1.56
N SER A 14 8.97 -26.36 1.87
CA SER A 14 9.94 -25.70 1.00
C SER A 14 10.46 -26.74 0.02
N TYR A 15 10.39 -26.45 -1.27
CA TYR A 15 10.95 -27.32 -2.31
C TYR A 15 12.36 -26.82 -2.65
N PRO A 16 13.36 -27.73 -2.74
CA PRO A 16 14.71 -27.35 -3.15
C PRO A 16 14.70 -26.71 -4.54
N LYS A 17 15.58 -25.73 -4.75
CA LYS A 17 15.61 -24.90 -5.97
C LYS A 17 15.89 -25.74 -7.21
N GLU A 18 16.70 -26.79 -7.03
CA GLU A 18 17.12 -27.75 -8.04
C GLU A 18 15.93 -28.56 -8.56
N MET A 19 15.10 -29.09 -7.65
CA MET A 19 13.89 -29.84 -8.01
C MET A 19 12.88 -28.94 -8.73
N LYS A 20 12.69 -27.70 -8.26
CA LYS A 20 11.84 -26.71 -8.95
C LYS A 20 12.34 -26.45 -10.37
N ALA A 21 13.65 -26.25 -10.55
CA ALA A 21 14.24 -26.00 -11.87
C ALA A 21 14.07 -27.20 -12.81
N GLN A 22 14.28 -28.42 -12.31
CA GLN A 22 14.10 -29.65 -13.08
C GLN A 22 12.64 -29.82 -13.56
N ILE A 23 11.66 -29.59 -12.69
CA ILE A 23 10.25 -29.69 -13.02
C ILE A 23 9.84 -28.63 -14.05
N VAL A 24 10.31 -27.40 -13.90
CA VAL A 24 10.07 -26.33 -14.87
C VAL A 24 10.72 -26.66 -16.22
N ALA A 25 11.94 -27.21 -16.24
CA ALA A 25 12.61 -27.62 -17.47
C ALA A 25 11.86 -28.76 -18.20
N GLN A 26 11.37 -29.76 -17.46
CA GLN A 26 10.53 -30.83 -18.02
C GLN A 26 9.22 -30.29 -18.61
N CYS A 27 8.60 -29.32 -17.94
CA CYS A 27 7.38 -28.68 -18.44
C CYS A 27 7.59 -27.79 -19.67
N ARG A 28 8.83 -27.38 -19.97
CA ARG A 28 9.17 -26.56 -21.15
C ARG A 28 9.37 -27.40 -22.42
N GLN A 29 9.37 -28.73 -22.32
CA GLN A 29 9.49 -29.59 -23.50
C GLN A 29 8.19 -29.58 -24.32
N PRO A 30 8.28 -29.47 -25.66
CA PRO A 30 7.10 -29.43 -26.52
C PRO A 30 6.32 -30.74 -26.42
N GLY A 31 5.00 -30.64 -26.17
CA GLY A 31 4.10 -31.78 -26.03
C GLY A 31 3.93 -32.32 -24.61
N VAL A 32 4.64 -31.79 -23.62
CA VAL A 32 4.53 -32.23 -22.22
C VAL A 32 3.46 -31.42 -21.47
N SER A 33 2.47 -32.10 -20.90
CA SER A 33 1.45 -31.45 -20.06
C SER A 33 1.99 -31.14 -18.67
N VAL A 34 1.89 -29.87 -18.27
CA VAL A 34 2.24 -29.39 -16.92
C VAL A 34 1.55 -30.18 -15.81
N ALA A 35 0.29 -30.60 -16.05
CA ALA A 35 -0.47 -31.39 -15.09
C ALA A 35 0.10 -32.82 -14.96
N GLY A 36 0.55 -33.43 -16.07
CA GLY A 36 1.16 -34.75 -16.07
C GLY A 36 2.47 -34.76 -15.28
N VAL A 37 3.34 -33.79 -15.53
CA VAL A 37 4.60 -33.64 -14.78
C VAL A 37 4.31 -33.40 -13.29
N ALA A 38 3.35 -32.53 -12.97
CA ALA A 38 2.97 -32.28 -11.58
C ALA A 38 2.50 -33.55 -10.86
N LEU A 39 1.69 -34.39 -11.52
CA LEU A 39 1.24 -35.67 -10.98
C LEU A 39 2.38 -36.67 -10.77
N SER A 40 3.30 -36.79 -11.74
CA SER A 40 4.48 -37.67 -11.61
C SER A 40 5.36 -37.32 -10.41
N HIS A 41 5.44 -36.02 -10.08
CA HIS A 41 6.22 -35.53 -8.94
C HIS A 41 5.38 -35.39 -7.64
N GLY A 42 4.08 -35.70 -7.67
CA GLY A 42 3.18 -35.53 -6.53
C GLY A 42 3.00 -34.07 -6.08
N ILE A 43 3.14 -33.12 -7.00
CA ILE A 43 3.07 -31.67 -6.75
C ILE A 43 1.77 -31.11 -7.32
N ASN A 44 1.24 -30.06 -6.70
CA ASN A 44 0.09 -29.35 -7.24
C ASN A 44 0.46 -28.60 -8.54
N ALA A 45 -0.28 -28.84 -9.63
CA ALA A 45 -0.06 -28.20 -10.93
C ALA A 45 -0.09 -26.65 -10.86
N ASN A 46 -0.84 -26.07 -9.91
CA ASN A 46 -0.86 -24.62 -9.70
C ASN A 46 0.48 -24.10 -9.18
N LEU A 47 1.19 -24.90 -8.37
CA LEU A 47 2.52 -24.54 -7.88
C LEU A 47 3.53 -24.55 -9.02
N VAL A 48 3.45 -25.56 -9.92
CA VAL A 48 4.29 -25.66 -11.11
C VAL A 48 4.06 -24.48 -12.06
N ARG A 49 2.80 -24.09 -12.31
CA ARG A 49 2.46 -22.88 -13.09
C ARG A 49 3.05 -21.61 -12.49
N LYS A 50 3.00 -21.46 -11.16
CA LYS A 50 3.62 -20.33 -10.45
C LYS A 50 5.14 -20.33 -10.64
N TRP A 51 5.77 -21.50 -10.60
CA TRP A 51 7.21 -21.64 -10.80
C TRP A 51 7.65 -21.32 -12.23
N ILE A 52 6.88 -21.73 -13.24
CA ILE A 52 7.13 -21.38 -14.64
C ILE A 52 7.09 -19.86 -14.81
N ARG A 53 6.05 -19.18 -14.30
CA ARG A 53 5.95 -17.71 -14.35
C ARG A 53 7.13 -17.02 -13.65
N GLN A 54 7.54 -17.51 -12.49
CA GLN A 54 8.69 -16.96 -11.77
C GLN A 54 10.03 -17.18 -12.50
N ALA A 55 10.14 -18.20 -13.36
CA ALA A 55 11.32 -18.48 -14.15
C ALA A 55 11.32 -17.74 -15.51
N GLU A 56 10.16 -17.29 -15.98
CA GLU A 56 10.00 -16.43 -17.17
C GLU A 56 10.11 -14.96 -16.82
N GLN A 57 9.69 -14.59 -15.62
CA GLN A 57 10.03 -13.32 -15.00
C GLN A 57 11.52 -13.34 -14.69
N SER A 58 12.33 -12.98 -15.70
CA SER A 58 13.65 -12.37 -15.51
C SER A 58 13.57 -11.39 -14.34
N PRO A 59 14.60 -11.21 -13.48
CA PRO A 59 14.52 -10.26 -12.37
C PRO A 59 14.23 -8.87 -12.92
N VAL A 60 12.96 -8.54 -13.04
CA VAL A 60 12.47 -7.21 -13.36
C VAL A 60 12.92 -6.41 -12.17
N SER A 61 13.82 -5.47 -12.47
CA SER A 61 14.30 -4.38 -11.65
C SER A 61 13.51 -4.28 -10.34
N THR A 62 14.21 -4.53 -9.22
CA THR A 62 13.73 -4.21 -7.88
C THR A 62 12.90 -2.93 -7.94
N PRO A 63 11.66 -2.89 -7.42
CA PRO A 63 10.88 -1.67 -7.45
C PRO A 63 11.72 -0.59 -6.76
N ALA A 64 12.21 0.36 -7.55
CA ALA A 64 12.93 1.50 -7.01
C ALA A 64 11.94 2.19 -6.07
N PHE A 65 12.35 2.38 -4.83
CA PHE A 65 11.60 3.23 -3.91
C PHE A 65 11.60 4.64 -4.52
N VAL A 66 10.50 4.98 -5.18
CA VAL A 66 10.28 6.34 -5.68
C VAL A 66 9.76 7.15 -4.50
N PRO A 67 10.49 8.18 -4.04
CA PRO A 67 9.97 9.08 -3.03
C PRO A 67 8.78 9.84 -3.61
N ILE A 68 7.61 9.61 -3.04
CA ILE A 68 6.40 10.40 -3.34
C ILE A 68 6.45 11.60 -2.39
N MET A 69 6.60 12.81 -2.93
CA MET A 69 6.41 14.02 -2.14
C MET A 69 4.95 14.07 -1.69
N PRO A 70 4.66 14.19 -0.38
CA PRO A 70 3.30 14.44 0.05
C PRO A 70 2.81 15.74 -0.61
N ALA A 71 1.65 15.67 -1.25
CA ALA A 71 0.96 16.86 -1.71
C ALA A 71 0.85 17.84 -0.53
N GLY A 72 1.19 19.11 -0.80
CA GLY A 72 1.35 20.14 0.23
C GLY A 72 0.21 20.19 1.24
N VAL A 73 0.54 20.64 2.44
CA VAL A 73 -0.32 20.68 3.63
C VAL A 73 -1.77 21.05 3.26
N PRO A 74 -2.77 20.20 3.56
CA PRO A 74 -4.16 20.50 3.25
C PRO A 74 -4.59 21.75 4.01
N GLY A 75 -4.66 22.88 3.31
CA GLY A 75 -4.95 24.18 3.91
C GLY A 75 -4.20 25.37 3.28
N ALA A 76 -3.13 25.13 2.52
CA ALA A 76 -2.43 26.18 1.78
C ALA A 76 -3.38 26.81 0.75
N GLY A 77 -3.92 28.00 1.08
CA GLY A 77 -4.82 28.77 0.22
C GLY A 77 -6.25 28.93 0.74
N ARG A 78 -6.69 28.17 1.75
CA ARG A 78 -8.01 28.38 2.36
C ARG A 78 -7.93 29.51 3.39
N HIS A 79 -8.82 30.48 3.26
CA HIS A 79 -8.90 31.63 4.15
C HIS A 79 -10.29 31.71 4.79
N ILE A 80 -10.33 32.09 6.06
CA ILE A 80 -11.50 32.50 6.82
C ILE A 80 -11.71 33.99 6.52
N GLU A 81 -12.87 34.35 6.02
CA GLU A 81 -13.26 35.76 5.80
C GLU A 81 -14.32 36.15 6.83
N ILE A 82 -14.04 37.21 7.58
CA ILE A 82 -14.94 37.75 8.59
C ILE A 82 -15.28 39.19 8.19
N HIS A 83 -16.56 39.44 7.94
CA HIS A 83 -17.08 40.78 7.70
C HIS A 83 -17.60 41.34 9.03
N LEU A 84 -17.03 42.47 9.45
CA LEU A 84 -17.41 43.18 10.66
C LEU A 84 -18.04 44.50 10.27
N ALA A 85 -19.18 44.82 10.87
CA ALA A 85 -19.84 46.10 10.73
C ALA A 85 -20.07 46.70 12.12
N ARG A 86 -19.64 47.95 12.31
CA ARG A 86 -19.92 48.75 13.51
C ARG A 86 -20.44 50.11 13.07
N GLY A 87 -21.76 50.26 13.06
CA GLY A 87 -22.42 51.44 12.54
C GLY A 87 -22.12 51.64 11.05
N VAL A 88 -21.50 52.77 10.70
CA VAL A 88 -21.11 53.11 9.32
C VAL A 88 -19.76 52.52 8.89
N THR A 89 -19.00 51.91 9.79
CA THR A 89 -17.69 51.34 9.49
C THR A 89 -17.81 49.85 9.20
N GLN A 90 -17.36 49.44 8.02
CA GLN A 90 -17.23 48.03 7.64
C GLN A 90 -15.75 47.66 7.49
N ALA A 91 -15.37 46.52 8.04
CA ALA A 91 -14.03 45.94 7.91
C ALA A 91 -14.13 44.48 7.49
N THR A 92 -13.26 44.04 6.58
CA THR A 92 -13.15 42.64 6.18
C THR A 92 -11.79 42.12 6.62
N VAL A 93 -11.79 41.04 7.39
CA VAL A 93 -10.59 40.40 7.90
C VAL A 93 -10.43 39.03 7.25
N ARG A 94 -9.23 38.77 6.73
CA ARG A 94 -8.90 37.53 6.04
C ARG A 94 -7.78 36.80 6.79
N TRP A 95 -8.07 35.60 7.28
CA TRP A 95 -7.13 34.77 8.05
C TRP A 95 -6.89 33.43 7.36
N PRO A 96 -5.65 32.91 7.25
CA PRO A 96 -5.44 31.55 6.76
C PRO A 96 -6.06 30.52 7.72
N VAL A 97 -6.67 29.45 7.16
CA VAL A 97 -7.29 28.38 7.97
C VAL A 97 -6.29 27.67 8.87
N SER A 98 -5.00 27.63 8.50
CA SER A 98 -3.93 27.10 9.33
C SER A 98 -3.76 27.84 10.66
N GLU A 99 -4.20 29.09 10.74
CA GLU A 99 -4.09 29.94 11.93
C GLU A 99 -5.47 30.23 12.57
N ALA A 100 -6.44 29.33 12.37
CA ALA A 100 -7.80 29.49 12.92
C ALA A 100 -7.83 29.77 14.43
N GLY A 101 -6.86 29.22 15.20
CA GLY A 101 -6.73 29.52 16.63
C GLY A 101 -6.46 31.00 16.93
N ALA A 102 -5.59 31.66 16.15
CA ALA A 102 -5.30 33.08 16.31
C ALA A 102 -6.53 33.95 15.98
N CYS A 103 -7.29 33.56 14.95
CA CYS A 103 -8.55 34.21 14.58
C CYS A 103 -9.58 34.19 15.73
N VAL A 104 -9.71 33.06 16.45
CA VAL A 104 -10.63 32.94 17.59
C VAL A 104 -10.18 33.83 18.76
N SER A 105 -8.88 33.85 19.05
CA SER A 105 -8.33 34.69 20.12
C SER A 105 -8.60 36.18 19.85
N TRP A 106 -8.33 36.64 18.63
CA TRP A 106 -8.61 38.01 18.21
C TRP A 106 -10.10 38.37 18.31
N MET A 107 -10.98 37.48 17.83
CA MET A 107 -12.43 37.72 17.89
C MET A 107 -12.96 37.81 19.32
N ARG A 108 -12.41 37.01 20.25
CA ARG A 108 -12.79 37.07 21.68
C ARG A 108 -12.38 38.38 22.34
N GLU A 109 -11.24 38.94 21.96
CA GLU A 109 -10.78 40.22 22.47
C GLU A 109 -11.65 41.37 21.94
N TRP A 110 -12.06 41.30 20.67
CA TRP A 110 -12.92 42.33 20.06
C TRP A 110 -14.36 42.32 20.58
N LEU A 111 -14.89 41.17 21.00
CA LEU A 111 -16.25 41.02 21.56
C LEU A 111 -16.35 41.34 23.06
N ARG A 112 -15.24 41.71 23.71
CA ARG A 112 -15.24 42.22 25.09
C ARG A 112 -15.45 43.72 25.11
#